data_AF-C5D749-F1
#
_entry.id   AF-C5D749-F1
#
_cell.length_a   1.000
_cell.length_b   1.000
_cell.length_c   1.000
_cell.angle_alpha   90.00
_cell.angle_beta   90.00
_cell.angle_gamma   90.00
#
_symmetry.space_group_name_H-M   'P 1'
#
loop_
_entity.id
_entity.type
_entity.pdbx_description
1 polymer ?
#
loop_
_entity_poly.entity_id
_entity_poly.type
_entity_poly.pdbx_seq_one_letter_code
_entity_poly.pdbx_strand_id
1 'polypeptide(L)' 'MGKRNKSKRFIQQSVDAVEKHDERIPYHMTYAEAEERKMQKAFETSLGGE' A
#
# COMPACT_ATOMS: atom_id res chain seq x y z
N MET A 1 -10.04 12.12 -28.40
CA MET A 1 -9.23 12.61 -27.25
C MET A 1 -8.19 13.60 -27.73
N GLY A 2 -8.54 14.90 -27.79
CA GLY A 2 -7.59 15.94 -28.19
C GLY A 2 -6.43 16.08 -27.20
N LYS A 3 -5.29 16.62 -27.65
CA LYS A 3 -4.06 16.79 -26.85
C LYS A 3 -4.32 17.48 -25.48
N ARG A 4 -5.26 18.43 -25.45
CA ARG A 4 -5.75 19.12 -24.22
C ARG A 4 -6.54 18.23 -23.24
N ASN A 5 -7.23 17.19 -23.72
CA ASN A 5 -7.96 16.27 -22.83
C ASN A 5 -7.02 15.27 -22.17
N LYS A 6 -5.92 14.90 -22.84
CA LYS A 6 -4.88 14.06 -22.23
C LYS A 6 -4.16 14.79 -21.10
N SER A 7 -3.75 16.05 -21.30
CA SER A 7 -3.05 16.82 -20.27
C SER A 7 -3.88 17.00 -18.99
N LYS A 8 -5.18 17.27 -19.12
CA LYS A 8 -6.09 17.37 -17.97
C LYS A 8 -6.19 16.07 -17.18
N ARG A 9 -6.26 14.92 -17.88
CA ARG A 9 -6.29 13.60 -17.23
C ARG A 9 -5.02 13.33 -16.42
N PHE A 10 -3.85 13.64 -16.98
CA PHE A 10 -2.58 13.43 -16.25
C PHE A 10 -2.46 14.32 -15.02
N ILE A 11 -2.92 15.58 -15.10
CA ILE A 11 -2.95 16.48 -13.95
C ILE A 11 -3.88 15.92 -12.87
N GLN A 12 -5.10 15.53 -13.23
CA GLN A 12 -6.03 14.94 -12.27
C GLN A 12 -5.46 13.67 -11.63
N GLN A 13 -4.90 12.77 -12.43
CA GLN A 13 -4.25 11.55 -11.92
C GLN A 13 -3.11 11.87 -10.94
N SER A 14 -2.33 12.93 -11.19
CA SER A 14 -1.26 13.32 -10.27
C SER A 14 -1.80 13.87 -8.95
N VAL A 15 -2.89 14.64 -8.97
CA VAL A 15 -3.56 15.14 -7.76
C VAL A 15 -4.14 13.98 -6.96
N ASP A 16 -4.88 13.10 -7.64
CA ASP A 16 -5.50 11.92 -7.03
C ASP A 16 -4.44 11.00 -6.39
N ALA A 17 -3.26 10.84 -7.00
CA ALA A 17 -2.19 10.01 -6.45
C ALA A 17 -1.60 10.58 -5.16
N VAL A 18 -1.48 11.91 -5.05
CA VAL A 18 -0.99 12.57 -3.83
C VAL A 18 -2.05 12.52 -2.73
N GLU A 19 -3.31 12.79 -3.06
CA GLU A 19 -4.43 12.71 -2.11
C GLU A 19 -4.55 11.31 -1.48
N LYS A 20 -4.35 10.28 -2.30
CA LYS A 20 -4.50 8.88 -1.90
C LYS A 20 -3.21 8.22 -1.41
N HIS A 21 -2.13 8.97 -1.26
CA HIS A 21 -0.83 8.42 -0.90
C HIS A 21 -0.88 7.66 0.43
N ASP A 22 -1.63 8.19 1.40
CA ASP A 22 -1.73 7.63 2.75
C ASP A 22 -3.03 6.80 2.95
N GLU A 23 -3.81 6.59 1.88
CA GLU A 23 -5.02 5.79 1.96
C GLU A 23 -4.67 4.32 2.24
N ARG A 24 -5.16 3.83 3.38
CA ARG A 24 -4.97 2.44 3.78
C ARG A 24 -5.85 1.54 2.92
N ILE A 25 -5.23 0.74 2.06
CA ILE A 25 -5.95 -0.27 1.27
C ILE A 25 -6.42 -1.38 2.22
N PRO A 26 -7.73 -1.70 2.26
CA PRO A 26 -8.24 -2.77 3.11
C PRO A 26 -7.47 -4.09 2.89
N TYR A 27 -7.23 -4.80 3.99
CA TYR A 27 -6.51 -6.09 4.02
C TYR A 27 -5.07 -6.08 3.51
N HIS A 28 -4.51 -4.92 3.17
CA HIS A 28 -3.09 -4.76 2.89
C HIS A 28 -2.40 -4.27 4.17
N MET A 29 -1.34 -4.97 4.56
CA MET A 29 -0.45 -4.48 5.61
C MET A 29 0.63 -3.65 4.94
N THR A 30 1.09 -2.62 5.64
CA THR A 30 2.29 -1.89 5.19
C THR A 30 3.50 -2.83 5.21
N TYR A 31 4.57 -2.49 4.49
CA TYR A 31 5.80 -3.29 4.51
C TYR A 31 6.32 -3.48 5.95
N ALA A 32 6.29 -2.43 6.76
CA ALA A 32 6.67 -2.47 8.17
C ALA A 32 5.79 -3.44 8.97
N GLU A 33 4.47 -3.34 8.83
CA GLU A 33 3.52 -4.23 9.49
C GLU A 33 3.65 -5.70 9.01
N ALA A 34 4.04 -5.92 7.75
CA ALA A 34 4.31 -7.23 7.20
C ALA A 34 5.61 -7.82 7.77
N GLU A 35 6.66 -7.01 7.99
CA GLU A 35 7.88 -7.43 8.68
C GLU A 35 7.64 -7.75 10.15
N GLU A 36 6.87 -6.92 10.86
CA GLU A 36 6.46 -7.20 12.24
C GLU A 36 5.70 -8.53 12.34
N ARG A 37 4.74 -8.78 11.44
CA ARG A 37 4.03 -10.07 11.38
C ARG A 37 4.96 -11.25 11.07
N LYS A 38 5.98 -11.06 10.23
CA LYS A 38 6.97 -12.11 9.95
C LYS A 38 7.81 -12.41 11.19
N MET A 39 8.24 -11.39 11.93
CA MET A 39 8.97 -11.56 13.18
C MET A 39 8.11 -12.24 14.26
N GLN A 40 6.84 -11.84 14.40
CA GLN A 40 5.88 -12.48 15.31
C GLN A 40 5.68 -13.97 14.97
N LYS A 41 5.45 -14.30 13.69
CA LYS A 41 5.33 -15.69 13.24
C LYS A 41 6.62 -16.48 13.46
N ALA A 42 7.78 -15.88 13.23
CA ALA A 42 9.07 -16.53 13.48
C ALA A 42 9.24 -16.85 14.98
N PHE A 43 8.84 -15.94 15.87
CA PHE A 43 8.85 -16.17 17.30
C PHE A 43 7.88 -17.29 17.71
N GLU A 44 6.63 -17.26 17.24
CA GLU A 44 5.61 -18.27 17.53
C GLU A 44 6.00 -19.67 17.01
N THR A 45 6.52 -19.76 15.79
CA THR A 45 6.97 -21.04 15.21
C THR A 45 8.24 -21.58 15.85
N SER A 46 9.12 -20.70 16.34
CA SER A 46 10.36 -21.11 17.03
C SER A 46 10.13 -21.73 18.41
N LEU A 47 8.99 -21.42 19.05
CA LEU A 47 8.65 -21.92 20.39
C LEU A 47 8.00 -23.32 20.38
N GLY A 48 7.89 -23.96 19.22
CA GLY A 48 7.25 -25.27 19.06
C GLY A 48 5.73 -25.13 19.12
N GLY A 49 5.07 -25.31 17.98
CA GLY A 49 3.62 -25.48 17.95
C GLY A 49 3.24 -26.79 18.66
N GLU A 50 2.13 -26.76 19.40
CA GLU A 50 1.43 -27.99 19.82
C GLU A 50 0.92 -28.78 18.60
#